data_AF-A0A1A8TKP2-F1
#
_entry.id   AF-A0A1A8TKP2-F1
#
_cell.length_a   1.000
_cell.length_b   1.000
_cell.length_c   1.000
_cell.angle_alpha   90.00
_cell.angle_beta   90.00
_cell.angle_gamma   90.00
#
_symmetry.space_group_name_H-M   'P 1'
#
loop_
_entity.id
_entity.type
_entity.pdbx_description
1 polymer ?
#
loop_
_entity_poly.entity_id
_entity_poly.type
_entity_poly.pdbx_seq_one_letter_code
_entity_poly.pdbx_strand_id
1 'polypeptide(L)'
;MFQQKEYLTLFSDDLYRMGTSKVSKINVVRPIDIQTLEVNGIVHVIPGTGGISLMDSVGLSKTRMSGWAWKIEKNTKIPTGLKLVNDKVGHYSLMPAKQMTMTQYIALLEELVIHCERYQKV
;
A
#
# COMPACT_ATOMS: atom_id res chain seq x y z
N MET A 1 -17.82 -2.70 -16.30
CA MET A 1 -16.39 -2.34 -16.40
C MET A 1 -16.01 -1.62 -15.12
N PHE A 2 -14.98 -2.06 -14.40
CA PHE A 2 -14.54 -1.35 -13.20
C PHE A 2 -13.74 -0.10 -13.61
N GLN A 3 -14.07 1.06 -13.05
CA GLN A 3 -13.32 2.29 -13.32
C GLN A 3 -12.28 2.48 -12.22
N GLN A 4 -11.01 2.55 -12.62
CA GLN A 4 -9.91 2.84 -11.72
C GLN A 4 -10.09 4.23 -11.09
N LYS A 5 -9.84 4.34 -9.79
CA LYS A 5 -9.84 5.61 -9.04
C LYS A 5 -8.48 5.86 -8.42
N GLU A 6 -8.05 7.11 -8.44
CA GLU A 6 -6.80 7.53 -7.82
C GLU A 6 -7.07 8.52 -6.69
N TYR A 7 -6.34 8.35 -5.59
CA TYR A 7 -6.41 9.19 -4.41
C TYR A 7 -5.01 9.71 -4.09
N LEU A 8 -4.87 11.03 -4.01
CA LEU A 8 -3.59 11.71 -3.77
C LEU A 8 -3.46 12.27 -2.35
N THR A 9 -4.58 12.38 -1.62
CA THR A 9 -4.62 13.06 -0.32
C THR A 9 -5.27 12.20 0.77
N LEU A 10 -6.49 11.72 0.53
CA LEU A 10 -7.32 11.00 1.50
C LEU A 10 -8.13 9.91 0.80
N PHE A 11 -8.53 8.88 1.55
CA PHE A 11 -9.39 7.79 1.09
C PHE A 11 -10.48 7.52 2.14
N SER A 12 -11.66 7.06 1.70
CA SER A 12 -12.88 7.00 2.53
C SER A 12 -13.06 5.72 3.34
N ASP A 13 -12.26 4.69 3.05
CA ASP A 13 -12.44 3.33 3.55
C ASP A 13 -11.24 2.89 4.38
N ASP A 14 -11.46 2.07 5.41
CA ASP A 14 -10.32 1.45 6.09
C ASP A 14 -9.62 0.48 5.15
N LEU A 15 -8.29 0.52 5.14
CA LEU A 15 -7.47 -0.31 4.26
C LEU A 15 -6.65 -1.30 5.06
N TYR A 16 -6.46 -2.49 4.53
CA TYR A 16 -5.88 -3.63 5.23
C TYR A 16 -4.75 -4.24 4.43
N ARG A 17 -3.58 -4.37 5.04
CA ARG A 17 -2.45 -5.15 4.55
C ARG A 17 -2.40 -6.48 5.28
N MET A 18 -2.73 -7.59 4.60
CA MET A 18 -2.61 -8.92 5.21
C MET A 18 -1.17 -9.21 5.65
N GLY A 19 -0.99 -9.73 6.86
CA GLY A 19 0.34 -10.08 7.37
C GLY A 19 0.32 -10.57 8.81
N THR A 20 0.92 -11.74 9.05
CA THR A 20 1.02 -12.38 10.37
C THR A 20 2.10 -11.81 11.29
N SER A 21 2.79 -10.74 10.85
CA SER A 21 3.94 -10.17 11.53
C SER A 21 3.55 -9.39 12.79
N LYS A 22 4.49 -9.28 13.74
CA LYS A 22 4.37 -8.36 14.89
C LYS A 22 4.65 -6.90 14.51
N VAL A 23 5.36 -6.67 13.41
CA VAL A 23 5.63 -5.34 12.84
C VAL A 23 4.85 -5.12 11.55
N SER A 24 4.48 -3.87 11.26
CA SER A 24 3.77 -3.52 10.03
C SER A 24 4.58 -3.94 8.82
N LYS A 25 3.89 -4.55 7.84
CA LYS A 25 4.49 -4.96 6.56
C LYS A 25 4.15 -3.98 5.44
N ILE A 26 3.68 -2.79 5.77
CA ILE A 26 3.38 -1.75 4.79
C ILE A 26 4.67 -1.15 4.21
N ASN A 27 5.71 -0.97 5.03
CA ASN A 27 7.04 -0.52 4.57
C ASN A 27 7.94 -1.64 4.01
N VAL A 28 7.45 -2.88 3.94
CA VAL A 28 8.19 -4.00 3.37
C VAL A 28 7.79 -4.19 1.92
N VAL A 29 8.59 -3.63 1.01
CA VAL A 29 8.40 -3.73 -0.43
C VAL A 29 9.02 -5.02 -0.94
N ARG A 30 8.22 -5.92 -1.53
CA ARG A 30 8.70 -7.17 -2.14
C ARG A 30 9.02 -6.96 -3.62
N PRO A 31 9.88 -7.79 -4.23
CA PRO A 31 10.17 -7.71 -5.67
C PRO A 31 8.93 -7.78 -6.58
N ILE A 32 7.87 -8.46 -6.13
CA ILE A 32 6.60 -8.57 -6.88
C ILE A 32 5.68 -7.35 -6.73
N ASP A 33 5.93 -6.49 -5.72
CA ASP A 33 5.01 -5.39 -5.42
C ASP A 33 5.16 -4.27 -6.45
N ILE A 34 6.38 -3.95 -6.91
CA ILE A 34 6.63 -2.84 -7.83
C ILE A 34 7.87 -3.09 -8.68
N GLN A 35 7.87 -2.61 -9.93
CA GLN A 35 9.08 -2.70 -10.76
C GLN A 35 10.13 -1.70 -10.30
N THR A 36 11.39 -2.10 -10.44
CA THR A 36 12.55 -1.31 -10.08
C THR A 36 13.50 -1.16 -11.24
N LEU A 37 14.21 -0.02 -11.28
CA LEU A 37 15.29 0.25 -12.20
C LEU A 37 16.54 0.62 -11.39
N GLU A 38 17.68 0.01 -11.70
CA GLU A 38 18.96 0.41 -11.10
C GLU A 38 19.61 1.50 -11.96
N VAL A 39 19.99 2.62 -11.35
CA VAL A 39 20.70 3.73 -12.00
C VAL A 39 21.90 4.08 -11.13
N ASN A 40 23.11 3.93 -11.67
CA ASN A 40 24.37 4.19 -10.95
C ASN A 40 24.47 3.47 -9.59
N GLY A 41 24.01 2.21 -9.51
CA GLY A 41 24.01 1.42 -8.28
C GLY A 41 22.90 1.77 -7.29
N ILE A 42 21.99 2.69 -7.63
CA ILE A 42 20.86 3.08 -6.79
C ILE A 42 19.57 2.48 -7.38
N VAL A 43 18.82 1.77 -6.55
CA VAL A 43 17.53 1.19 -6.93
C VAL A 43 16.45 2.26 -6.88
N HIS A 44 15.79 2.50 -8.00
CA HIS A 44 14.62 3.35 -8.14
C HIS A 44 13.35 2.52 -8.31
N VAL A 45 12.24 3.00 -7.76
CA VAL A 45 10.90 2.43 -8.01
C VAL A 45 10.21 3.15 -9.16
N ILE A 46 9.56 2.40 -10.04
CA ILE A 46 8.91 2.94 -11.24
C ILE A 46 7.41 3.17 -10.98
N PRO A 47 6.89 4.40 -11.09
CA PRO A 47 5.48 4.69 -10.85
C PRO A 47 4.57 3.97 -11.85
N GLY A 48 3.37 3.59 -11.41
CA GLY A 48 2.37 2.94 -12.26
C GLY A 48 2.64 1.48 -12.62
N THR A 49 3.72 0.87 -12.09
CA THR A 49 4.08 -0.53 -12.35
C THR A 49 3.66 -1.50 -11.23
N GLY A 50 2.99 -0.97 -10.20
CA GLY A 50 2.63 -1.71 -9.00
C GLY A 50 2.74 -0.84 -7.75
N GLY A 51 2.60 -1.47 -6.59
CA GLY A 51 2.65 -0.85 -5.27
C GLY A 51 2.27 -1.84 -4.17
N ILE A 52 2.22 -1.35 -2.93
CA ILE A 52 1.81 -2.17 -1.79
C ILE A 52 0.33 -2.51 -1.91
N SER A 53 0.03 -3.81 -1.99
CA SER A 53 -1.33 -4.32 -2.08
C SER A 53 -2.08 -4.20 -0.75
N LEU A 54 -3.19 -3.49 -0.80
CA LEU A 54 -4.13 -3.22 0.28
C LEU A 54 -5.53 -3.68 -0.12
N MET A 55 -6.38 -3.94 0.87
CA MET A 55 -7.78 -4.31 0.67
C MET A 55 -8.68 -3.40 1.49
N ASP A 56 -9.88 -3.07 1.01
CA ASP A 56 -10.92 -2.56 1.92
C ASP A 56 -11.66 -3.72 2.59
N SER A 57 -12.74 -3.44 3.33
CA SER A 57 -13.58 -4.47 3.95
C SER A 57 -14.20 -5.46 2.95
N VAL A 58 -14.51 -5.01 1.72
CA VAL A 58 -15.05 -5.87 0.65
C VAL A 58 -13.96 -6.80 0.12
N GLY A 59 -12.75 -6.29 -0.14
CA GLY A 59 -11.61 -7.14 -0.53
C GLY A 59 -11.23 -8.12 0.59
N LEU A 60 -11.24 -7.65 1.83
CA LEU A 60 -10.89 -8.43 3.00
C LEU A 60 -11.89 -9.56 3.27
N SER A 61 -13.20 -9.33 3.08
CA SER A 61 -14.21 -10.39 3.22
C SER A 61 -14.12 -11.46 2.12
N LYS A 62 -13.59 -11.11 0.94
CA LYS A 62 -13.39 -12.04 -0.18
C LYS A 62 -12.09 -12.83 -0.07
N THR A 63 -11.11 -12.38 0.73
CA THR A 63 -9.89 -13.17 0.93
C THR A 63 -10.17 -14.39 1.81
N ARG A 64 -9.73 -15.57 1.35
CA ARG A 64 -9.81 -16.82 2.12
C ARG A 64 -8.82 -16.85 3.29
N MET A 65 -7.89 -15.90 3.33
CA MET A 65 -6.91 -15.81 4.41
C MET A 65 -7.58 -15.35 5.71
N SER A 66 -7.19 -15.94 6.83
CA SER A 66 -7.51 -15.50 8.19
C SER A 66 -6.24 -15.14 8.93
N GLY A 67 -6.35 -14.44 10.06
CA GLY A 67 -5.23 -14.03 10.90
C GLY A 67 -5.00 -12.51 10.91
N TRP A 68 -3.75 -12.10 11.14
CA TRP A 68 -3.44 -10.69 11.35
C TRP A 68 -3.34 -9.90 10.04
N ALA A 69 -3.81 -8.66 10.10
CA ALA A 69 -3.63 -7.63 9.10
C ALA A 69 -3.22 -6.32 9.79
N TRP A 70 -2.69 -5.40 8.99
CA TRP A 70 -2.41 -4.03 9.41
C TRP A 70 -3.45 -3.12 8.80
N LYS A 71 -4.21 -2.44 9.66
CA LYS A 71 -5.26 -1.50 9.28
C LYS A 71 -4.66 -0.10 9.18
N ILE A 72 -4.91 0.57 8.06
CA ILE A 72 -4.75 2.02 7.88
C ILE A 72 -6.16 2.61 7.96
N GLU A 73 -6.38 3.55 8.87
CA GLU A 73 -7.70 4.14 9.04
C GLU A 73 -8.09 5.01 7.84
N LYS A 74 -9.38 5.01 7.50
CA LYS A 74 -9.94 5.97 6.56
C LYS A 74 -9.57 7.40 6.96
N ASN A 75 -9.45 8.27 5.96
CA ASN A 75 -9.00 9.65 6.11
C ASN A 75 -7.56 9.80 6.67
N THR A 76 -6.77 8.72 6.74
CA THR A 76 -5.32 8.87 6.91
C THR A 76 -4.76 9.65 5.73
N LYS A 77 -3.97 10.68 6.01
CA LYS A 77 -3.34 11.50 4.97
C LYS A 77 -2.29 10.69 4.24
N ILE A 78 -2.38 10.65 2.90
CA ILE A 78 -1.36 10.05 2.05
C ILE A 78 -0.14 10.98 2.00
N PRO A 79 1.07 10.51 2.34
CA PRO A 79 2.29 11.28 2.22
C PRO A 79 2.53 11.80 0.81
N THR A 80 3.04 13.03 0.70
CA THR A 80 3.34 13.63 -0.60
C THR A 80 4.41 12.83 -1.32
N GLY A 81 4.07 12.29 -2.49
CA GLY A 81 4.93 11.37 -3.24
C GLY A 81 4.38 9.96 -3.31
N LEU A 82 3.36 9.62 -2.51
CA LEU A 82 2.56 8.41 -2.68
C LEU A 82 1.21 8.74 -3.33
N LYS A 83 0.60 7.72 -3.94
CA LYS A 83 -0.79 7.73 -4.38
C LYS A 83 -1.42 6.38 -4.10
N LEU A 84 -2.71 6.39 -3.82
CA LEU A 84 -3.48 5.16 -3.70
C LEU A 84 -4.31 4.96 -4.97
N VAL A 85 -4.21 3.79 -5.57
CA VAL A 85 -4.93 3.43 -6.78
C VAL A 85 -5.88 2.29 -6.46
N ASN A 86 -7.18 2.51 -6.61
CA ASN A 86 -8.16 1.43 -6.61
C ASN A 86 -8.23 0.86 -8.03
N ASP A 87 -7.59 -0.29 -8.23
CA ASP A 87 -7.46 -0.97 -9.54
C ASP A 87 -8.53 -2.05 -9.75
N LYS A 88 -9.09 -2.61 -8.67
CA LYS A 88 -10.15 -3.64 -8.70
C LYS A 88 -11.07 -3.47 -7.49
N VAL A 89 -12.32 -3.94 -7.61
CA VAL A 89 -13.27 -3.92 -6.50
C VAL A 89 -12.66 -4.54 -5.24
N GLY A 90 -12.48 -3.71 -4.22
CA GLY A 90 -11.95 -4.08 -2.92
C GLY A 90 -10.43 -4.20 -2.82
N HIS A 91 -9.69 -3.91 -3.89
CA HIS A 91 -8.24 -3.93 -3.91
C HIS A 91 -7.69 -2.53 -4.23
N TYR A 92 -6.64 -2.17 -3.50
CA TYR A 92 -5.94 -0.91 -3.67
C TYR A 92 -4.45 -1.19 -3.76
N SER A 93 -3.75 -0.37 -4.53
CA SER A 93 -2.30 -0.37 -4.61
C SER A 93 -1.80 0.99 -4.16
N LEU A 94 -1.02 0.99 -3.09
CA LEU A 94 -0.30 2.18 -2.64
C LEU A 94 1.00 2.27 -3.44
N MET A 95 1.07 3.25 -4.33
CA MET A 95 2.12 3.39 -5.34
C MET A 95 2.93 4.67 -5.12
N PRO A 96 4.18 4.75 -5.59
CA PRO A 96 4.85 6.03 -5.73
C PRO A 96 4.16 6.87 -6.82
N ALA A 97 3.95 8.16 -6.56
CA ALA A 97 3.35 9.11 -7.49
C ALA A 97 4.31 9.54 -8.60
N LYS A 98 5.62 9.40 -8.38
CA LYS A 98 6.71 9.68 -9.32
C LYS A 98 7.87 8.74 -9.07
N GLN A 99 8.79 8.63 -10.02
CA GLN A 99 10.02 7.87 -9.81
C GLN A 99 10.81 8.45 -8.63
N MET A 100 11.28 7.57 -7.76
CA MET A 100 12.06 7.89 -6.56
C MET A 100 12.95 6.70 -6.19
N THR A 101 13.91 6.90 -5.28
CA THR A 101 14.72 5.77 -4.79
C THR A 101 13.87 4.82 -3.94
N MET A 102 14.26 3.56 -3.85
CA MET A 102 13.63 2.58 -2.96
C MET A 102 13.62 3.10 -1.50
N THR A 103 14.71 3.73 -1.07
CA THR A 103 14.81 4.34 0.27
C THR A 103 13.79 5.45 0.49
N GLN A 104 13.61 6.36 -0.48
CA GLN A 104 12.59 7.41 -0.40
C GLN A 104 11.19 6.81 -0.33
N TYR A 105 10.93 5.77 -1.12
CA TYR A 105 9.64 5.10 -1.12
C TYR A 105 9.34 4.43 0.23
N ILE A 106 10.31 3.70 0.80
CA ILE A 106 10.19 3.08 2.13
C ILE A 106 9.94 4.14 3.21
N ALA A 107 10.67 5.25 3.20
CA ALA A 107 10.48 6.32 4.18
C ALA A 107 9.04 6.88 4.16
N LEU A 108 8.47 7.10 2.97
CA LEU A 108 7.07 7.52 2.84
C LEU A 108 6.08 6.45 3.30
N LEU A 109 6.38 5.16 3.12
CA LEU A 109 5.55 4.08 3.66
C LEU A 109 5.60 4.04 5.19
N GLU A 110 6.75 4.36 5.80
CA GLU A 110 6.92 4.43 7.25
C GLU A 110 6.10 5.56 7.88
N GLU A 111 5.93 6.69 7.18
CA GLU A 111 5.01 7.76 7.59
C GLU A 111 3.54 7.30 7.65
N LEU A 112 3.15 6.25 6.92
CA LEU A 112 1.83 5.63 7.06
C LEU A 112 1.80 4.57 8.16
N VAL A 113 2.90 3.86 8.37
CA VAL A 113 3.01 2.79 9.38
C VAL A 113 2.73 3.30 10.78
N ILE A 114 3.11 4.53 11.11
CA ILE A 114 2.86 5.13 12.44
C ILE A 114 1.36 5.25 12.77
N HIS A 115 0.50 5.26 11.76
CA HIS A 115 -0.96 5.33 11.89
C HIS A 115 -1.63 3.96 11.79
N CYS A 116 -0.85 2.88 11.72
CA CYS A 116 -1.38 1.54 11.51
C CYS A 116 -1.68 0.81 12.82
N GLU A 117 -2.80 0.11 12.84
CA GLU A 117 -3.20 -0.74 13.95
C GLU A 117 -3.22 -2.22 13.55
N ARG A 118 -2.96 -3.13 14.50
CA ARG A 118 -3.17 -4.55 14.27
C ARG A 118 -4.66 -4.87 14.25
N TYR A 119 -5.08 -5.51 13.17
CA TYR A 119 -6.42 -6.02 13.00
C TYR A 119 -6.39 -7.55 12.92
N GLN A 120 -7.24 -8.22 13.70
CA GLN A 120 -7.42 -9.67 13.59
C GLN A 120 -8.61 -9.95 12.69
N LYS A 121 -8.33 -10.47 11.49
CA LYS A 121 -9.36 -11.04 10.64
C LYS A 121 -9.71 -12.44 11.16
N VAL A 122 -10.91 -12.55 11.71
CA VAL A 122 -11.55 -13.83 12.03
C VAL A 122 -12.05 -14.53 10.76
#